data_AF-A6X560-F1
#
_entry.id   AF-A6X560-F1
#
_cell.length_a   1.000
_cell.length_b   1.000
_cell.length_c   1.000
_cell.angle_alpha   90.00
_cell.angle_beta   90.00
_cell.angle_gamma   90.00
#
_symmetry.space_group_name_H-M   'P 1'
#
loop_
_entity.id
_entity.type
_entity.pdbx_description
1 polymer ?
#
loop_
_entity_poly.entity_id
_entity_poly.type
_entity_poly.pdbx_seq_one_letter_code
_entity_poly.pdbx_strand_id
1 'polypeptide(L)' 'MLYRAYPSLEWTTSGGGQAMWIMLTEVNGEKLAVNFNHVLSYNAYGTGTRIVTLSTDQTFFVKESIEEIEAKLGIDVKA' A
#
# COMPACT_ATOMS: atom_id res chain seq x y z
N MET A 1 1.67 12.27 -15.21
CA MET A 1 1.56 11.10 -14.31
C MET A 1 2.32 11.48 -13.05
N LEU A 2 1.63 11.89 -11.98
CA LEU A 2 2.30 12.27 -10.73
C LEU A 2 2.77 10.99 -10.02
N TYR A 3 4.08 10.80 -9.93
CA TYR A 3 4.69 9.77 -9.10
C TYR A 3 4.63 10.27 -7.65
N ARG A 4 3.69 9.75 -6.83
CA ARG A 4 3.72 10.01 -5.39
C ARG A 4 4.73 9.04 -4.77
N ALA A 5 5.99 9.45 -4.74
CA ALA A 5 6.98 8.81 -3.89
C ALA A 5 6.70 9.29 -2.45
N TYR A 6 6.31 8.38 -1.57
CA TYR A 6 6.31 8.64 -0.13
C TYR A 6 7.65 8.11 0.40
N PRO A 7 8.71 8.94 0.44
CA PRO A 7 10.01 8.49 0.90
C PRO A 7 9.86 8.09 2.36
N SER A 8 9.91 6.78 2.63
CA SER A 8 9.88 6.18 3.96
C SER A 8 8.93 6.90 4.92
N LEU A 9 7.66 6.50 4.88
CA LEU A 9 6.69 6.78 5.93
C LEU A 9 7.25 6.29 7.28
N GLU A 10 8.12 7.07 7.92
CA GLU A 10 8.56 6.93 9.31
C GLU A 10 7.37 7.31 10.19
N TRP A 11 6.39 6.41 10.27
CA TRP A 11 5.26 6.57 11.18
C TRP A 11 5.77 6.45 12.61
N THR A 12 5.86 7.60 13.28
CA THR A 12 5.97 7.70 14.73
C THR A 12 4.61 7.37 15.34
N THR A 13 4.26 6.08 15.40
CA THR A 13 3.27 5.63 16.39
C THR A 13 3.91 5.78 17.76
N SER A 14 3.26 6.49 18.67
CA SER A 14 3.71 6.76 20.04
C SER A 14 3.76 5.50 20.95
N GLY A 15 3.79 4.31 20.36
CA GLY A 15 4.05 3.03 21.02
C GLY A 15 4.74 2.09 20.04
N GLY A 16 5.75 1.36 20.52
CA GLY A 16 6.71 0.53 19.77
C GLY A 16 6.16 -0.17 18.53
N GLY A 17 6.93 -0.04 17.44
CA GLY A 17 6.55 -0.32 16.06
C GLY A 17 5.73 -1.58 15.81
N GLN A 18 4.61 -1.40 15.12
CA GLN A 18 3.81 -2.49 14.58
C GLN A 18 3.97 -2.52 13.06
N ALA A 19 4.32 -3.68 12.52
CA ALA A 19 4.32 -3.93 11.09
C ALA A 19 2.88 -3.75 10.56
N MET A 20 2.66 -2.77 9.67
CA MET A 20 1.35 -2.50 9.09
C MET A 20 1.03 -3.53 8.02
N TRP A 21 0.58 -4.71 8.44
CA TRP A 21 0.00 -5.71 7.55
C TRP A 21 -1.44 -5.35 7.23
N ILE A 22 -1.77 -5.18 5.96
CA ILE A 22 -3.15 -5.03 5.51
C ILE A 22 -3.54 -6.14 4.54
N MET A 23 -4.81 -6.55 4.60
CA MET A 23 -5.39 -7.53 3.70
C MET A 23 -5.94 -6.84 2.46
N LEU A 24 -5.40 -7.21 1.30
CA LEU A 24 -5.82 -6.75 -0.03
C LEU A 24 -6.29 -7.92 -0.88
N THR A 25 -6.85 -7.60 -2.04
CA THR A 25 -7.40 -8.57 -2.98
C THR A 25 -6.63 -8.46 -4.28
N GLU A 26 -5.87 -9.49 -4.64
CA GLU A 26 -5.23 -9.58 -5.94
C GLU A 26 -6.27 -9.48 -7.08
N VAL A 27 -5.83 -9.02 -8.26
CA VAL A 27 -6.68 -8.97 -9.46
C VAL A 27 -7.24 -10.35 -9.83
N ASN A 28 -6.51 -11.43 -9.51
CA ASN A 28 -6.94 -12.82 -9.70
C ASN A 28 -8.04 -13.25 -8.70
N GLY A 29 -8.32 -12.46 -7.65
CA GLY A 29 -9.31 -12.72 -6.61
C GLY A 29 -8.77 -13.28 -5.29
N GLU A 30 -7.48 -13.62 -5.21
CA GLU A 30 -6.85 -14.11 -3.99
C GLU A 30 -6.66 -13.01 -2.95
N LYS A 31 -6.68 -13.38 -1.67
CA LYS A 31 -6.42 -12.45 -0.57
C LYS A 31 -4.92 -12.44 -0.27
N LEU A 32 -4.35 -11.24 -0.24
CA LEU A 32 -2.93 -11.02 -0.01
C LEU A 32 -2.73 -10.18 1.25
N ALA A 33 -1.90 -10.67 2.17
CA ALA A 33 -1.41 -9.87 3.28
C ALA A 33 -0.17 -9.10 2.80
N VAL A 34 -0.22 -7.77 2.84
CA VAL A 34 0.91 -6.90 2.45
C VAL A 34 1.43 -6.15 3.66
N ASN A 35 2.73 -6.27 3.92
CA ASN A 35 3.41 -5.47 4.92
C ASN A 35 3.80 -4.12 4.32
N PHE A 36 3.11 -3.06 4.72
CA PHE A 36 3.34 -1.72 4.21
C PHE A 36 4.67 -1.09 4.66
N ASN A 37 5.36 -1.68 5.65
CA ASN A 37 6.74 -1.28 5.95
C ASN A 37 7.71 -1.65 4.81
N HIS A 38 7.32 -2.60 3.96
CA HIS A 38 8.14 -3.08 2.85
C HIS A 38 7.62 -2.58 1.50
N VAL A 39 6.64 -1.67 1.49
CA VAL A 39 6.10 -1.07 0.27
C VAL A 39 6.92 0.18 -0.08
N LEU A 40 7.47 0.20 -1.29
CA LEU A 40 8.20 1.35 -1.84
C LEU A 40 7.24 2.39 -2.43
N SER A 41 6.23 1.94 -3.16
CA SER A 41 5.19 2.81 -3.73
C SER A 41 3.94 2.02 -4.09
N TYR A 42 2.81 2.72 -4.19
CA TYR A 42 1.56 2.19 -4.71
C TYR A 42 0.95 3.19 -5.69
N ASN A 43 0.58 2.73 -6.88
CA ASN A 43 0.17 3.59 -8.00
C ASN A 43 -1.07 3.03 -8.69
N ALA A 44 -1.89 3.92 -9.27
CA ALA A 44 -3.09 3.51 -10.00
C ALA A 44 -2.73 2.59 -11.16
N TYR A 45 -3.50 1.50 -11.30
CA TYR A 45 -3.31 0.49 -12.34
C TYR A 45 -4.66 -0.08 -12.80
N GLY A 46 -5.11 0.34 -13.98
CA GLY A 46 -6.45 0.00 -14.47
C GLY A 46 -7.51 0.50 -13.50
N THR A 47 -8.38 -0.39 -13.00
CA THR A 47 -9.39 -0.09 -11.98
C THR A 47 -8.90 -0.33 -10.54
N GLY A 48 -7.66 -0.76 -10.36
CA GLY A 48 -7.08 -1.09 -9.05
C GLY A 48 -5.72 -0.43 -8.84
N THR A 49 -4.85 -1.07 -8.06
CA THR A 49 -3.56 -0.50 -7.63
C THR A 49 -2.41 -1.47 -7.85
N ARG A 50 -1.29 -0.96 -8.36
CA ARG A 50 -0.01 -1.65 -8.41
C ARG A 50 0.79 -1.30 -7.16
N ILE A 51 1.17 -2.30 -6.38
CA ILE A 51 2.02 -2.17 -5.20
C ILE A 51 3.43 -2.64 -5.55
N VAL A 52 4.41 -1.78 -5.35
CA VAL A 52 5.82 -2.06 -5.55
C VAL A 52 6.47 -2.19 -4.19
N THR A 53 7.11 -3.32 -3.90
CA THR A 53 7.81 -3.54 -2.64
C THR A 53 9.31 -3.26 -2.76
N LEU A 54 10.00 -3.22 -1.61
CA LEU A 54 11.46 -3.10 -1.53
C LEU A 54 12.19 -4.35 -2.07
N SER A 55 11.52 -5.50 -2.09
CA SER A 55 12.04 -6.71 -2.72
C SER A 55 11.87 -6.59 -4.23
N THR A 56 12.99 -6.62 -4.97
CA THR A 56 13.05 -6.34 -6.42
C THR A 56 12.12 -7.21 -7.28
N ASP A 57 11.66 -8.35 -6.76
CA ASP A 57 10.84 -9.32 -7.49
C ASP A 57 9.37 -9.37 -7.01
N GLN A 58 8.97 -8.54 -6.04
CA GLN A 58 7.61 -8.55 -5.49
C GLN A 58 6.87 -7.26 -5.87
N THR A 59 6.10 -7.36 -6.95
CA THR A 59 5.06 -6.40 -7.33
C THR A 59 3.72 -7.10 -7.26
N PHE A 60 2.74 -6.46 -6.62
CA PHE A 60 1.38 -6.98 -6.52
C PHE A 60 0.41 -6.09 -7.30
N PHE A 61 -0.63 -6.71 -7.86
CA PHE A 61 -1.71 -6.00 -8.52
C PHE A 61 -2.99 -6.30 -7.76
N VAL A 62 -3.56 -5.29 -7.13
CA VAL A 62 -4.73 -5.44 -6.26
C VAL A 62 -5.93 -4.71 -6.85
N LYS A 63 -7.13 -5.20 -6.50
CA LYS A 63 -8.41 -4.63 -6.93
C LYS A 63 -8.74 -3.34 -6.21
N GLU A 64 -8.23 -3.16 -4.99
CA GLU A 64 -8.46 -1.96 -4.20
C GLU A 64 -7.91 -0.71 -4.90
N SER A 65 -8.68 0.38 -4.85
CA SER A 65 -8.21 1.69 -5.26
C SER A 65 -7.19 2.26 -4.26
N ILE A 66 -6.50 3.33 -4.64
CA ILE A 66 -5.56 4.01 -3.74
C ILE A 66 -6.31 4.53 -2.50
N GLU A 67 -7.49 5.10 -2.70
CA GLU A 67 -8.31 5.66 -1.63
C GLU A 67 -8.75 4.57 -0.64
N GLU A 68 -9.12 3.38 -1.13
CA GLU A 68 -9.46 2.23 -0.28
C GLU A 68 -8.25 1.72 0.51
N ILE A 69 -7.06 1.71 -0.11
CA ILE A 69 -5.81 1.35 0.57
C ILE A 69 -5.46 2.39 1.64
N GLU A 70 -5.53 3.68 1.32
CA GLU A 70 -5.25 4.76 2.26
C GLU A 70 -6.23 4.78 3.43
N ALA A 71 -7.52 4.53 3.18
CA ALA A 71 -8.53 4.36 4.24
C ALA A 71 -8.21 3.16 5.14
N LYS A 72 -7.80 2.00 4.58
CA LYS A 72 -7.36 0.82 5.36
C LYS A 72 -6.10 1.09 6.17
N LEU A 73 -5.24 2.01 5.72
CA LEU A 73 -4.05 2.47 6.44
C LEU A 73 -4.36 3.56 7.48
N GLY A 74 -5.60 4.05 7.57
CA GLY A 74 -5.96 5.16 8.44
C GLY A 74 -5.38 6.51 7.98
N ILE A 75 -4.97 6.62 6.71
CA ILE A 75 -4.52 7.87 6.11
C ILE A 75 -5.77 8.67 5.72
N ASP A 76 -6.13 9.65 6.55
CA ASP A 76 -7.20 10.59 6.22
C ASP A 76 -6.65 11.68 5.30
N VAL A 77 -6.78 11.49 3.99
CA VAL A 77 -6.47 12.54 2.99
C VAL A 77 -7.59 13.57 3.01
N LYS A 78 -7.71 14.34 4.10
CA LYS A 78 -8.44 15.61 4.05
C LYS A 78 -7.62 16.60 3.24
N ALA A 79 -8.18 17.00 2.10
CA ALA A 79 -7.72 18.14 1.31
C ALA A 79 -7.87 19.47 2.08
#